data_AF-A0A554A1M0-F1
#
_entry.id   AF-A0A554A1M0-F1
#
_cell.length_a   1.000
_cell.length_b   1.000
_cell.length_c   1.000
_cell.angle_alpha   90.00
_cell.angle_beta   90.00
_cell.angle_gamma   90.00
#
_symmetry.space_group_name_H-M   'P 1'
#
loop_
_entity.id
_entity.type
_entity.pdbx_description
1 polymer ?
#
loop_
_entity_poly.entity_id
_entity_poly.type
_entity_poly.pdbx_seq_one_letter_code
_entity_poly.pdbx_strand_id
1 'polypeptide(L)'
;MLLGGLLEKILINEPAITPVFEPDVSYKELKFMLKRGFLSDKIAEFLNLPLNEKQRLRGMAVTRLSYLPPMEETYSAETILYLCEVLIHWKEQMEDVLVNLKQLKIPLPPDLLEATIRTYIQYKEDVFFHHSPPKTHPEINKIQWKIYRDVLYASSQGKFKLISKEELPDLSNKTYIDTFIITQKSDIPACRNHVKARLIEMGYKPKVIMNWLLALSEAITNVIVHAIQGSMTLLIKSETDEIIFIVNDHGPGFNLEALPNSILLAGFSSKKSLGHGFTFMIKLANQVQLYTTPIGSTVILKFKTNEPTIPSLPFAEKKRGSHDGLIHGD
;
A
#
# COMPACT_ATOMS: atom_id res chain seq x y z
N MET A 1 -2.65 -33.12 -8.11
CA MET A 1 -3.36 -31.90 -8.57
C MET A 1 -2.59 -30.60 -8.30
N LEU A 2 -1.75 -30.53 -7.26
CA LEU A 2 -1.01 -29.32 -6.84
C LEU A 2 0.14 -28.86 -7.75
N LEU A 3 0.90 -29.80 -8.34
CA LEU A 3 1.96 -29.43 -9.30
C LEU A 3 1.39 -28.89 -10.62
N GLY A 4 0.20 -29.36 -11.03
CA GLY A 4 -0.42 -28.96 -12.30
C GLY A 4 -0.65 -27.46 -12.39
N GLY A 5 -1.25 -26.84 -11.35
CA GLY A 5 -1.54 -25.40 -11.37
C GLY A 5 -0.32 -24.49 -11.21
N LEU A 6 0.76 -24.95 -10.56
CA LEU A 6 2.01 -24.18 -10.46
C LEU A 6 2.87 -24.34 -11.72
N LEU A 7 2.93 -25.55 -12.28
CA LEU A 7 3.58 -25.84 -13.55
C LEU A 7 2.87 -25.14 -14.71
N GLU A 8 1.54 -25.13 -14.77
CA GLU A 8 0.77 -24.37 -15.78
C GLU A 8 1.10 -22.88 -15.73
N LYS A 9 1.17 -22.29 -14.53
CA LYS A 9 1.53 -20.86 -14.38
C LYS A 9 2.97 -20.54 -14.78
N ILE A 10 3.89 -21.50 -14.70
CA ILE A 10 5.31 -21.33 -15.05
C ILE A 10 5.56 -21.63 -16.54
N LEU A 11 4.78 -22.53 -17.16
CA LEU A 11 5.03 -23.09 -18.49
C LEU A 11 4.13 -22.54 -19.62
N ILE A 12 3.18 -21.66 -19.33
CA ILE A 12 2.31 -21.09 -20.37
C ILE A 12 2.96 -19.86 -21.02
N ASN A 13 3.20 -19.99 -22.33
CA ASN A 13 3.62 -19.04 -23.38
C ASN A 13 5.11 -19.10 -23.81
N GLU A 14 5.30 -19.66 -25.02
CA GLU A 14 6.47 -19.62 -25.92
C GLU A 14 7.66 -20.55 -25.59
N PRO A 15 8.49 -20.97 -26.59
CA PRO A 15 9.17 -22.26 -26.59
C PRO A 15 10.19 -22.33 -25.44
N ALA A 16 9.81 -23.08 -24.41
CA ALA A 16 10.59 -23.23 -23.20
C ALA A 16 11.86 -24.04 -23.49
N ILE A 17 13.00 -23.51 -23.05
CA ILE A 17 14.18 -24.31 -22.74
C ILE A 17 13.70 -25.37 -21.74
N THR A 18 13.62 -26.62 -22.15
CA THR A 18 13.21 -27.71 -21.26
C THR A 18 14.21 -27.78 -20.10
N PRO A 19 13.81 -27.51 -18.85
CA PRO A 19 14.74 -27.59 -17.74
C PRO A 19 15.18 -29.04 -17.57
N VAL A 20 16.48 -29.28 -17.69
CA VAL A 20 17.08 -30.58 -17.39
C VAL A 20 17.20 -30.66 -15.88
N PHE A 21 16.28 -31.40 -15.25
CA PHE A 21 16.38 -31.69 -13.83
C PHE A 21 17.49 -32.71 -13.59
N GLU A 22 18.31 -32.50 -12.56
CA GLU A 22 19.23 -33.54 -12.11
C GLU A 22 18.41 -34.75 -11.62
N PRO A 23 18.80 -35.99 -11.97
CA PRO A 23 17.98 -37.18 -11.74
C PRO A 23 17.71 -37.53 -10.25
N ASP A 24 18.36 -36.86 -9.30
CA ASP A 24 18.32 -37.18 -7.86
C ASP A 24 17.67 -36.09 -6.97
N VAL A 25 16.94 -35.12 -7.53
CA VAL A 25 16.32 -34.04 -6.74
C VAL A 25 15.12 -34.54 -5.92
N SER A 26 15.15 -34.35 -4.59
CA SER A 26 14.05 -34.73 -3.70
C SER A 26 12.81 -33.86 -3.92
N TYR A 27 11.63 -34.36 -3.53
CA TYR A 27 10.39 -33.59 -3.59
C TYR A 27 10.47 -32.25 -2.83
N LYS A 28 11.18 -32.22 -1.70
CA LYS A 28 11.36 -31.01 -0.89
C LYS A 28 12.17 -29.97 -1.65
N GLU A 29 13.26 -30.38 -2.29
CA GLU A 29 14.13 -29.53 -3.10
C GLU A 29 13.41 -29.02 -4.35
N LEU A 30 12.69 -29.89 -5.05
CA LEU A 30 11.88 -29.49 -6.20
C LEU A 30 10.83 -28.43 -5.82
N LYS A 31 10.14 -28.63 -4.69
CA LYS A 31 9.17 -27.64 -4.18
C LYS A 31 9.85 -26.31 -3.85
N PHE A 32 11.04 -26.34 -3.24
CA PHE A 32 11.81 -25.14 -2.94
C PHE A 32 12.21 -24.38 -4.22
N MET A 33 12.74 -25.09 -5.21
CA MET A 33 13.15 -24.53 -6.51
C MET A 33 11.97 -23.92 -7.26
N LEU A 34 10.80 -24.55 -7.22
CA LEU A 34 9.57 -24.01 -7.82
C LEU A 34 9.07 -22.74 -7.12
N LYS A 35 9.08 -22.69 -5.77
CA LYS A 35 8.76 -21.47 -5.02
C LYS A 35 9.70 -20.33 -5.40
N ARG A 36 11.02 -20.62 -5.49
CA ARG A 36 12.05 -19.66 -5.88
C ARG A 36 11.82 -19.15 -7.29
N GLY A 37 11.55 -20.04 -8.24
CA GLY A 37 11.23 -19.70 -9.63
C GLY A 37 10.03 -18.77 -9.72
N PHE A 38 8.93 -19.10 -9.05
CA PHE A 38 7.74 -18.26 -8.99
C PHE A 38 8.05 -16.86 -8.44
N LEU A 39 8.73 -16.77 -7.29
CA LEU A 39 9.09 -15.47 -6.70
C LEU A 39 9.99 -14.65 -7.63
N SER A 40 10.99 -15.29 -8.26
CA SER A 40 11.92 -14.60 -9.16
C SER A 40 11.24 -14.03 -10.41
N ASP A 41 10.23 -14.74 -10.92
CA ASP A 41 9.43 -14.28 -12.06
C ASP A 41 8.63 -13.02 -11.71
N LYS A 42 8.06 -12.98 -10.50
CA LYS A 42 7.31 -11.82 -9.99
C LYS A 42 8.20 -10.62 -9.69
N ILE A 43 9.39 -10.83 -9.14
CA ILE A 43 10.39 -9.75 -8.99
C ILE A 43 10.76 -9.20 -10.37
N ALA A 44 11.01 -10.07 -11.35
CA ALA A 44 11.36 -9.66 -12.71
C ALA A 44 10.23 -8.91 -13.43
N GLU A 45 8.96 -9.24 -13.15
CA GLU A 45 7.80 -8.47 -13.60
C GLU A 45 7.81 -7.05 -13.02
N PHE A 46 8.00 -6.88 -11.71
CA PHE A 46 8.03 -5.56 -11.08
C PHE A 46 9.20 -4.68 -11.54
N LEU A 47 10.35 -5.29 -11.83
CA LEU A 47 11.52 -4.60 -12.36
C LEU A 47 11.43 -4.33 -13.87
N ASN A 48 10.36 -4.77 -14.54
CA ASN A 48 10.22 -4.69 -15.99
C ASN A 48 11.42 -5.28 -16.76
N LEU A 49 11.99 -6.38 -16.27
CA LEU A 49 13.15 -7.00 -16.92
C LEU A 49 12.77 -7.49 -18.34
N PRO A 50 13.71 -7.39 -19.29
CA PRO A 50 13.48 -7.87 -20.65
C PRO A 50 13.25 -9.39 -20.67
N LEU A 51 12.57 -9.88 -21.70
CA LEU A 51 12.10 -11.26 -21.78
C LEU A 51 13.25 -12.29 -21.68
N ASN A 52 14.41 -11.99 -22.26
CA ASN A 52 15.61 -12.83 -22.19
C ASN A 52 16.12 -13.00 -20.74
N GLU A 53 16.14 -11.94 -19.94
CA GLU A 53 16.52 -12.00 -18.53
C GLU A 53 15.49 -12.78 -17.69
N LYS A 54 14.19 -12.61 -17.98
CA LYS A 54 13.12 -13.41 -17.35
C LYS A 54 13.28 -14.90 -17.64
N GLN A 55 13.57 -15.26 -18.90
CA GLN A 55 13.82 -16.65 -19.30
C GLN A 55 15.08 -17.21 -18.62
N ARG A 56 16.15 -16.42 -18.53
CA ARG A 56 17.38 -16.79 -17.82
C ARG A 56 17.11 -17.06 -16.34
N LEU A 57 16.37 -16.19 -15.66
CA LEU A 57 15.96 -16.36 -14.27
C LEU A 57 15.18 -17.66 -14.05
N ARG A 58 14.19 -17.95 -14.90
CA ARG A 58 13.40 -19.19 -14.82
C ARG A 58 14.27 -20.44 -14.97
N GLY A 59 15.17 -20.45 -15.94
CA GLY A 59 16.11 -21.56 -16.15
C GLY A 59 17.06 -21.73 -14.96
N MET A 60 17.60 -20.63 -14.43
CA MET A 60 18.48 -20.66 -13.26
C MET A 60 17.74 -21.14 -12.01
N ALA A 61 16.51 -20.69 -11.79
CA ALA A 61 15.71 -21.00 -10.60
C ALA A 61 15.42 -22.49 -10.41
N VAL A 62 15.70 -23.35 -11.39
CA VAL A 62 15.52 -24.81 -11.29
C VAL A 62 16.79 -25.61 -11.58
N THR A 63 17.97 -24.97 -11.65
CA THR A 63 19.24 -25.67 -11.95
C THR A 63 20.23 -25.72 -10.79
N ARG A 64 20.05 -24.95 -9.72
CA ARG A 64 20.94 -24.97 -8.54
C ARG A 64 20.15 -25.08 -7.24
N LEU A 65 20.72 -25.68 -6.19
CA LEU A 65 20.04 -25.77 -4.89
C LEU A 65 20.12 -24.46 -4.08
N SER A 66 21.21 -23.70 -4.21
CA SER A 66 21.39 -22.43 -3.52
C SER A 66 22.20 -21.41 -4.33
N TYR A 67 22.05 -20.12 -3.99
CA TYR A 67 22.87 -19.01 -4.50
C TYR A 67 23.64 -18.33 -3.37
N LEU A 68 24.78 -17.73 -3.72
CA LEU A 68 25.58 -16.95 -2.77
C LEU A 68 25.03 -15.53 -2.62
N PRO A 69 25.21 -14.89 -1.45
CA PRO A 69 24.89 -13.47 -1.28
C PRO A 69 25.69 -12.62 -2.28
N PRO A 70 25.10 -11.55 -2.83
CA PRO A 70 25.79 -10.68 -3.75
C PRO A 70 26.93 -9.95 -3.02
N MET A 71 28.09 -9.85 -3.67
CA MET A 71 29.24 -9.09 -3.15
C MET A 71 29.20 -7.61 -3.55
N GLU A 72 28.43 -7.27 -4.59
CA GLU A 72 28.29 -5.94 -5.15
C GLU A 72 26.82 -5.61 -5.46
N GLU A 73 26.49 -4.33 -5.48
CA GLU A 73 25.15 -3.82 -5.77
C GLU A 73 24.79 -4.04 -7.26
N THR A 74 24.10 -5.14 -7.58
CA THR A 74 23.85 -5.54 -8.98
C THR A 74 22.47 -6.19 -9.18
N TYR A 75 21.90 -5.99 -10.37
CA TYR A 75 20.71 -6.73 -10.87
C TYR A 75 21.10 -8.06 -11.51
N SER A 76 21.95 -8.84 -10.85
CA SER A 76 22.28 -10.15 -11.38
C SER A 76 21.12 -11.14 -11.12
N ALA A 77 20.93 -12.10 -12.02
CA ALA A 77 19.96 -13.18 -11.78
C ALA A 77 20.27 -13.94 -10.48
N GLU A 78 21.55 -14.09 -10.13
CA GLU A 78 21.98 -14.73 -8.89
C GLU A 78 21.54 -13.91 -7.67
N THR A 79 21.61 -12.59 -7.73
CA THR A 79 21.11 -11.68 -6.67
C THR A 79 19.62 -11.88 -6.45
N ILE A 80 18.81 -11.88 -7.52
CA ILE A 80 17.36 -12.05 -7.44
C ILE A 80 17.01 -13.43 -6.85
N LEU A 81 17.70 -14.47 -7.32
CA LEU A 81 17.45 -15.84 -6.86
C LEU A 81 17.88 -16.05 -5.41
N TYR A 82 19.01 -15.46 -4.99
CA TYR A 82 19.43 -15.42 -3.59
C TYR A 82 18.37 -14.77 -2.70
N LEU A 83 17.82 -13.61 -3.11
CA LEU A 83 16.75 -12.97 -2.34
C LEU A 83 15.53 -13.86 -2.20
N CYS A 84 15.12 -14.53 -3.28
CA CYS A 84 14.01 -15.48 -3.24
C CYS A 84 14.27 -16.64 -2.26
N GLU A 85 15.50 -17.17 -2.19
CA GLU A 85 15.87 -18.22 -1.23
C GLU A 85 15.76 -17.74 0.21
N VAL A 86 16.29 -16.55 0.48
CA VAL A 86 16.27 -15.95 1.80
C VAL A 86 14.83 -15.70 2.26
N LEU A 87 13.95 -15.22 1.38
CA LEU A 87 12.51 -15.11 1.67
C LEU A 87 11.90 -16.45 2.07
N ILE A 88 12.23 -17.51 1.33
CA ILE A 88 11.71 -18.85 1.61
C ILE A 88 12.22 -19.37 2.95
N HIS A 89 13.51 -19.22 3.22
CA HIS A 89 14.15 -19.69 4.44
C HIS A 89 13.59 -19.00 5.68
N TRP A 90 13.57 -17.68 5.70
CA TRP A 90 12.99 -16.90 6.79
C TRP A 90 11.54 -17.28 7.05
N LYS A 91 10.75 -17.51 6.00
CA LYS A 91 9.36 -17.89 6.17
C LYS A 91 9.20 -19.31 6.73
N GLU A 92 10.03 -20.26 6.31
CA GLU A 92 10.05 -21.63 6.85
C GLU A 92 10.53 -21.66 8.31
N GLN A 93 11.37 -20.70 8.72
CA GLN A 93 11.80 -20.49 10.10
C GLN A 93 10.84 -19.63 10.94
N MET A 94 9.69 -19.21 10.38
CA MET A 94 8.70 -18.35 11.03
C MET A 94 9.23 -16.96 11.44
N GLU A 95 10.21 -16.44 10.73
CA GLU A 95 10.78 -15.11 10.97
C GLU A 95 9.93 -13.99 10.34
N ASP A 96 10.13 -12.75 10.82
CA ASP A 96 9.51 -11.55 10.24
C ASP A 96 10.30 -11.10 9.01
N VAL A 97 9.92 -11.65 7.85
CA VAL A 97 10.53 -11.38 6.55
C VAL A 97 10.64 -9.89 6.24
N LEU A 98 9.64 -9.07 6.59
CA LEU A 98 9.66 -7.64 6.28
C LEU A 98 10.66 -6.87 7.16
N VAL A 99 10.79 -7.28 8.42
CA VAL A 99 11.84 -6.73 9.31
C VAL A 99 13.22 -7.13 8.81
N ASN A 100 13.39 -8.41 8.43
CA ASN A 100 14.68 -8.91 7.95
C ASN A 100 15.12 -8.26 6.65
N LEU A 101 14.21 -8.04 5.68
CA LEU A 101 14.50 -7.31 4.45
C LEU A 101 14.96 -5.87 4.74
N LYS A 102 14.33 -5.18 5.70
CA LYS A 102 14.71 -3.80 6.08
C LYS A 102 16.05 -3.73 6.82
N GLN A 103 16.48 -4.82 7.43
CA GLN A 103 17.73 -4.92 8.19
C GLN A 103 18.84 -5.61 7.41
N LEU A 104 18.59 -5.96 6.15
CA LEU A 104 19.52 -6.71 5.32
C LEU A 104 20.79 -5.89 5.08
N LYS A 105 21.92 -6.38 5.58
CA LYS A 105 23.24 -5.72 5.43
C LYS A 105 23.95 -6.19 4.15
N ILE A 106 23.23 -6.13 3.04
CA ILE A 106 23.71 -6.59 1.74
C ILE A 106 23.53 -5.43 0.74
N PRO A 107 24.52 -5.14 -0.12
CA PRO A 107 24.38 -4.08 -1.11
C PRO A 107 23.34 -4.49 -2.16
N LEU A 108 22.17 -3.84 -2.14
CA LEU A 108 21.07 -4.09 -3.07
C LEU A 108 20.58 -2.78 -3.69
N PRO A 109 20.32 -2.76 -5.01
CA PRO A 109 19.61 -1.67 -5.64
C PRO A 109 18.28 -1.38 -4.92
N PRO A 110 17.93 -0.11 -4.63
CA PRO A 110 16.74 0.24 -3.86
C PRO A 110 15.42 -0.29 -4.46
N ASP A 111 15.31 -0.27 -5.77
CA ASP A 111 14.17 -0.77 -6.54
C ASP A 111 14.10 -2.30 -6.57
N LEU A 112 15.24 -3.01 -6.56
CA LEU A 112 15.28 -4.47 -6.37
C LEU A 112 14.78 -4.87 -4.99
N LEU A 113 15.21 -4.15 -3.95
CA LEU A 113 14.69 -4.35 -2.60
C LEU A 113 13.17 -4.09 -2.56
N GLU A 114 12.71 -3.02 -3.21
CA GLU A 114 11.28 -2.70 -3.28
C GLU A 114 10.48 -3.75 -4.05
N ALA A 115 10.96 -4.20 -5.21
CA ALA A 115 10.35 -5.28 -6.00
C ALA A 115 10.27 -6.60 -5.22
N THR A 116 11.31 -6.89 -4.42
CA THR A 116 11.36 -8.07 -3.54
C THR A 116 10.30 -7.97 -2.43
N ILE A 117 10.21 -6.81 -1.76
CA ILE A 117 9.19 -6.56 -0.73
C ILE A 117 7.78 -6.68 -1.31
N ARG A 118 7.52 -6.02 -2.46
CA ARG A 118 6.23 -6.07 -3.16
C ARG A 118 5.85 -7.51 -3.52
N THR A 119 6.80 -8.27 -4.07
CA THR A 119 6.60 -9.68 -4.40
C THR A 119 6.22 -10.50 -3.18
N TYR A 120 6.97 -10.37 -2.08
CA TYR A 120 6.66 -11.10 -0.86
C TYR A 120 5.27 -10.75 -0.31
N ILE A 121 4.91 -9.46 -0.23
CA ILE A 121 3.60 -9.03 0.27
C ILE A 121 2.46 -9.60 -0.58
N GLN A 122 2.58 -9.50 -1.89
CA GLN A 122 1.51 -9.89 -2.82
C GLN A 122 1.34 -11.41 -2.90
N TYR A 123 2.43 -12.18 -2.80
CA TYR A 123 2.40 -13.61 -3.13
C TYR A 123 2.78 -14.55 -1.98
N LYS A 124 3.03 -14.05 -0.76
CA LYS A 124 3.37 -14.91 0.40
C LYS A 124 2.33 -16.01 0.67
N GLU A 125 1.05 -15.72 0.41
CA GLU A 125 -0.03 -16.70 0.63
C GLU A 125 0.04 -17.82 -0.42
N ASP A 126 0.28 -17.47 -1.69
CA ASP A 126 0.38 -18.41 -2.80
C ASP A 126 1.63 -19.31 -2.70
N VAL A 127 2.73 -18.79 -2.15
CA VAL A 127 4.04 -19.45 -2.15
C VAL A 127 4.29 -20.28 -0.89
N PHE A 128 3.79 -19.85 0.28
CA PHE A 128 4.19 -20.43 1.55
C PHE A 128 3.12 -21.25 2.26
N PHE A 129 1.85 -21.17 1.86
CA PHE A 129 0.81 -21.96 2.49
C PHE A 129 0.59 -23.28 1.75
N HIS A 130 0.67 -24.38 2.50
CA HIS A 130 0.22 -25.68 2.03
C HIS A 130 -1.29 -25.62 1.85
N HIS A 131 -1.79 -25.93 0.65
CA HIS A 131 -3.21 -26.05 0.40
C HIS A 131 -3.85 -27.08 1.36
N SER A 132 -4.34 -26.62 2.50
CA SER A 132 -5.76 -26.80 2.75
C SER A 132 -6.48 -26.03 1.64
N PRO A 133 -7.63 -26.52 1.12
CA PRO A 133 -8.41 -25.77 0.14
C PRO A 133 -8.49 -24.34 0.67
N PRO A 134 -8.33 -23.33 -0.21
CA PRO A 134 -8.13 -21.97 0.22
C PRO A 134 -9.15 -21.71 1.32
N LYS A 135 -8.66 -21.47 2.55
CA LYS A 135 -9.29 -20.38 3.27
C LYS A 135 -8.96 -19.21 2.38
N THR A 136 -9.83 -19.02 1.39
CA THR A 136 -10.17 -17.70 0.96
C THR A 136 -10.10 -16.90 2.26
N HIS A 137 -9.23 -15.88 2.34
CA HIS A 137 -9.77 -14.64 2.83
C HIS A 137 -11.06 -14.55 2.04
N PRO A 138 -12.24 -14.82 2.66
CA PRO A 138 -13.45 -14.89 1.88
C PRO A 138 -13.37 -13.64 1.03
N GLU A 139 -13.60 -13.75 -0.29
CA GLU A 139 -14.22 -12.60 -0.93
C GLU A 139 -15.29 -12.22 0.06
N ILE A 140 -15.06 -11.11 0.78
CA ILE A 140 -15.82 -10.83 1.98
C ILE A 140 -17.20 -10.68 1.41
N ASN A 141 -18.02 -11.73 1.61
CA ASN A 141 -19.25 -11.81 0.86
C ASN A 141 -19.97 -10.52 1.22
N LYS A 142 -20.60 -9.86 0.25
CA LYS A 142 -21.23 -8.54 0.43
C LYS A 142 -22.00 -8.44 1.75
N ILE A 143 -22.56 -9.56 2.21
CA ILE A 143 -23.15 -9.75 3.54
C ILE A 143 -22.18 -9.47 4.70
N GLN A 144 -21.02 -10.14 4.78
CA GLN A 144 -20.02 -9.94 5.84
C GLN A 144 -19.49 -8.50 5.85
N TRP A 145 -19.21 -7.92 4.68
CA TRP A 145 -18.77 -6.52 4.56
C TRP A 145 -19.83 -5.56 5.11
N LYS A 146 -21.09 -5.80 4.74
CA LYS A 146 -22.24 -5.04 5.23
C LYS A 146 -22.40 -5.15 6.75
N ILE A 147 -22.24 -6.35 7.32
CA ILE A 147 -22.29 -6.55 8.76
C ILE A 147 -21.21 -5.72 9.47
N TYR A 148 -19.95 -5.81 9.05
CA TYR A 148 -18.87 -5.00 9.64
C TYR A 148 -19.13 -3.50 9.49
N ARG A 149 -19.58 -3.06 8.31
CA ARG A 149 -19.95 -1.66 8.06
C ARG A 149 -21.02 -1.20 9.03
N ASP A 150 -22.12 -1.94 9.15
CA ASP A 150 -23.28 -1.54 9.94
C ASP A 150 -22.94 -1.55 11.44
N VAL A 151 -22.21 -2.56 11.91
CA VAL A 151 -21.77 -2.67 13.30
C VAL A 151 -20.83 -1.54 13.67
N LEU A 152 -19.75 -1.32 12.90
CA LEU A 152 -18.77 -0.27 13.19
C LEU A 152 -19.39 1.13 13.10
N TYR A 153 -20.31 1.33 12.17
CA TYR A 153 -21.03 2.60 12.04
C TYR A 153 -21.93 2.85 13.25
N ALA A 154 -22.73 1.87 13.65
CA ALA A 154 -23.59 1.99 14.83
C ALA A 154 -22.79 2.16 16.12
N SER A 155 -21.76 1.34 16.34
CA SER A 155 -20.96 1.34 17.56
C SER A 155 -20.07 2.58 17.72
N SER A 156 -19.75 3.26 16.61
CA SER A 156 -19.04 4.54 16.60
C SER A 156 -19.96 5.76 16.59
N GLN A 157 -21.28 5.57 16.76
CA GLN A 157 -22.29 6.64 16.69
C GLN A 157 -22.23 7.42 15.37
N GLY A 158 -22.01 6.70 14.26
CA GLY A 158 -21.93 7.23 12.91
C GLY A 158 -20.61 7.92 12.54
N LYS A 159 -19.64 7.95 13.48
CA LYS A 159 -18.35 8.60 13.26
C LYS A 159 -17.37 7.78 12.44
N PHE A 160 -17.49 6.46 12.40
CA PHE A 160 -16.65 5.59 11.57
C PHE A 160 -17.49 4.87 10.53
N LYS A 161 -17.08 4.92 9.25
CA LYS A 161 -17.80 4.26 8.16
C LYS A 161 -16.85 3.47 7.27
N LEU A 162 -17.08 2.17 7.12
CA LEU A 162 -16.49 1.39 6.03
C LEU A 162 -17.21 1.74 4.72
N ILE A 163 -16.47 2.15 3.70
CA ILE A 163 -16.99 2.57 2.39
C ILE A 163 -16.49 1.66 1.28
N SER A 164 -17.27 1.50 0.21
CA SER A 164 -16.84 0.76 -0.98
C SER A 164 -16.12 1.69 -1.96
N LYS A 165 -15.57 1.12 -3.03
CA LYS A 165 -14.85 1.88 -4.06
C LYS A 165 -15.74 2.95 -4.71
N GLU A 166 -17.02 2.64 -4.90
CA GLU A 166 -18.02 3.53 -5.51
C GLU A 166 -18.42 4.68 -4.58
N GLU A 167 -18.15 4.55 -3.28
CA GLU A 167 -18.42 5.57 -2.27
C GLU A 167 -17.20 6.46 -1.98
N LEU A 168 -16.08 6.26 -2.68
CA LEU A 168 -14.94 7.16 -2.59
C LEU A 168 -15.36 8.58 -2.99
N PRO A 169 -14.73 9.63 -2.43
CA PRO A 169 -15.15 11.01 -2.65
C PRO A 169 -15.15 11.36 -4.14
N ASP A 170 -16.33 11.69 -4.67
CA ASP A 170 -16.41 12.35 -5.98
C ASP A 170 -15.73 13.72 -5.88
N LEU A 171 -14.77 14.00 -6.75
CA LEU A 171 -14.02 15.25 -6.75
C LEU A 171 -14.80 16.39 -7.42
N SER A 172 -15.88 16.10 -8.14
CA SER A 172 -16.65 17.08 -8.93
C SER A 172 -17.19 18.27 -8.12
N ASN A 173 -17.53 18.05 -6.85
CA ASN A 173 -18.10 19.06 -5.95
C ASN A 173 -17.16 19.51 -4.83
N LYS A 174 -15.85 19.31 -5.01
CA LYS A 174 -14.82 19.65 -4.01
C LYS A 174 -13.76 20.52 -4.63
N THR A 175 -13.33 21.54 -3.90
CA THR A 175 -12.16 22.33 -4.26
C THR A 175 -10.91 21.57 -3.82
N TYR A 176 -10.09 21.22 -4.79
CA TYR A 176 -8.76 20.67 -4.53
C TYR A 176 -7.84 21.77 -4.00
N ILE A 177 -7.20 21.53 -2.86
CA ILE A 177 -6.28 22.51 -2.25
C ILE A 177 -4.83 22.07 -2.44
N ASP A 178 -4.49 20.85 -2.04
CA ASP A 178 -3.11 20.39 -2.08
C ASP A 178 -2.97 18.86 -2.01
N THR A 179 -1.81 18.34 -2.42
CA THR A 179 -1.41 16.94 -2.19
C THR A 179 0.05 16.87 -1.74
N PHE A 180 0.32 15.97 -0.80
CA PHE A 180 1.63 15.72 -0.24
C PHE A 180 1.97 14.23 -0.33
N ILE A 181 3.17 13.89 -0.82
CA ILE A 181 3.65 12.51 -0.93
C ILE A 181 4.32 12.09 0.38
N ILE A 182 4.07 10.86 0.82
CA ILE A 182 4.55 10.33 2.11
C ILE A 182 5.33 9.05 1.82
N THR A 183 6.64 9.06 2.06
CA THR A 183 7.54 7.91 1.86
C THR A 183 8.39 7.60 3.08
N GLN A 184 8.62 8.56 3.97
CA GLN A 184 9.53 8.42 5.11
C GLN A 184 9.01 9.11 6.38
N LYS A 185 9.59 8.75 7.54
CA LYS A 185 9.16 9.28 8.86
C LYS A 185 9.25 10.81 8.96
N SER A 186 10.25 11.43 8.33
CA SER A 186 10.40 12.89 8.30
C SER A 186 9.27 13.60 7.55
N ASP A 187 8.52 12.90 6.71
CA ASP A 187 7.39 13.48 5.98
C ASP A 187 6.19 13.72 6.89
N ILE A 188 6.09 13.04 8.04
CA ILE A 188 5.02 13.26 9.02
C ILE A 188 5.01 14.72 9.52
N PRO A 189 6.10 15.23 10.14
CA PRO A 189 6.14 16.63 10.54
C PRO A 189 6.14 17.60 9.36
N ALA A 190 6.74 17.25 8.21
CA ALA A 190 6.74 18.11 7.02
C ALA A 190 5.33 18.32 6.46
N CYS A 191 4.59 17.23 6.23
CA CYS A 191 3.21 17.26 5.77
C CYS A 191 2.31 18.02 6.76
N ARG A 192 2.48 17.75 8.06
CA ARG A 192 1.72 18.45 9.11
C ARG A 192 1.94 19.97 9.08
N ASN A 193 3.19 20.41 8.92
CA ASN A 193 3.51 21.84 8.86
C ASN A 193 3.01 22.48 7.57
N HIS A 194 3.10 21.76 6.45
CA HIS A 194 2.58 22.18 5.14
C HIS A 194 1.07 22.42 5.20
N VAL A 195 0.31 21.44 5.69
CA VAL A 195 -1.14 21.54 5.86
C VAL A 195 -1.49 22.66 6.84
N LYS A 196 -0.75 22.80 7.94
CA LYS A 196 -0.97 23.89 8.91
C LYS A 196 -0.88 25.25 8.23
N ALA A 197 0.14 25.48 7.41
CA ALA A 197 0.32 26.74 6.70
C ALA A 197 -0.88 27.02 5.78
N ARG A 198 -1.29 26.04 4.97
CA ARG A 198 -2.47 26.16 4.08
C ARG A 198 -3.74 26.50 4.83
N LEU A 199 -4.03 25.81 5.94
CA LEU A 199 -5.24 26.08 6.72
C LEU A 199 -5.22 27.46 7.39
N ILE A 200 -4.05 27.97 7.78
CA ILE A 200 -3.90 29.33 8.30
C ILE A 200 -4.11 30.36 7.18
N GLU A 201 -3.53 30.14 5.99
CA GLU A 201 -3.73 31.00 4.81
C GLU A 201 -5.22 31.10 4.44
N MET A 202 -5.99 30.05 4.67
CA MET A 202 -7.43 30.00 4.46
C MET A 202 -8.25 30.62 5.60
N GLY A 203 -7.61 31.09 6.67
CA GLY A 203 -8.27 31.81 7.76
C GLY A 203 -8.75 30.95 8.94
N TYR A 204 -8.43 29.65 8.99
CA TYR A 204 -8.83 28.83 10.13
C TYR A 204 -8.02 29.13 11.39
N LYS A 205 -8.69 29.08 12.54
CA LYS A 205 -8.07 29.37 13.85
C LYS A 205 -7.08 28.27 14.26
N PRO A 206 -5.91 28.63 14.83
CA PRO A 206 -4.88 27.65 15.23
C PRO A 206 -5.38 26.53 16.15
N LYS A 207 -6.31 26.84 17.07
CA LYS A 207 -6.88 25.87 18.02
C LYS A 207 -7.65 24.75 17.30
N VAL A 208 -8.41 25.10 16.26
CA VAL A 208 -9.21 24.15 15.48
C VAL A 208 -8.28 23.30 14.61
N ILE A 209 -7.32 23.95 13.95
CA ILE A 209 -6.30 23.30 13.12
C ILE A 209 -5.54 22.22 13.91
N MET A 210 -5.20 22.49 15.17
CA MET A 210 -4.41 21.55 15.97
C MET A 210 -5.08 20.19 16.18
N ASN A 211 -6.42 20.16 16.33
CA ASN A 211 -7.18 18.92 16.44
C ASN A 211 -7.19 18.15 15.11
N TRP A 212 -7.35 18.86 14.00
CA TRP A 212 -7.34 18.25 12.66
C TRP A 212 -5.97 17.66 12.34
N LEU A 213 -4.91 18.40 12.64
CA LEU A 213 -3.54 17.95 12.42
C LEU A 213 -3.17 16.73 13.27
N LEU A 214 -3.71 16.60 14.49
CA LEU A 214 -3.47 15.42 15.32
C LEU A 214 -4.08 14.16 14.68
N ALA A 215 -5.35 14.24 14.27
CA ALA A 215 -5.99 13.13 13.56
C ALA A 215 -5.29 12.82 12.22
N LEU A 216 -4.86 13.85 11.50
CA LEU A 216 -4.09 13.69 10.26
C LEU A 216 -2.75 12.98 10.52
N SER A 217 -2.03 13.35 11.58
CA SER A 217 -0.76 12.70 11.92
C SER A 217 -0.94 11.21 12.23
N GLU A 218 -2.04 10.80 12.87
CA GLU A 218 -2.35 9.38 13.06
C GLU A 218 -2.57 8.66 11.73
N ALA A 219 -3.32 9.27 10.81
CA ALA A 219 -3.55 8.71 9.47
C ALA A 219 -2.25 8.57 8.67
N ILE A 220 -1.40 9.59 8.66
CA ILE A 220 -0.09 9.57 7.96
C ILE A 220 0.86 8.58 8.63
N THR A 221 0.83 8.47 9.96
CA THR A 221 1.65 7.48 10.68
C THR A 221 1.26 6.07 10.28
N ASN A 222 -0.03 5.80 10.06
CA ASN A 222 -0.46 4.49 9.55
C ASN A 222 0.16 4.17 8.18
N VAL A 223 0.31 5.17 7.29
CA VAL A 223 1.02 4.99 6.01
C VAL A 223 2.45 4.54 6.25
N ILE A 224 3.20 5.23 7.11
CA ILE A 224 4.62 4.93 7.35
C ILE A 224 4.84 3.61 8.10
N VAL A 225 3.94 3.26 9.02
CA VAL A 225 4.07 2.05 9.83
C VAL A 225 3.63 0.80 9.06
N HIS A 226 2.58 0.91 8.25
CA HIS A 226 1.90 -0.24 7.66
C HIS A 226 2.02 -0.34 6.14
N ALA A 227 2.45 0.71 5.45
CA ALA A 227 2.58 0.73 3.99
C ALA A 227 4.00 1.10 3.53
N ILE A 228 4.23 0.99 2.22
CA ILE A 228 5.50 1.35 1.58
C ILE A 228 5.57 2.85 1.34
N GLN A 229 4.50 3.40 0.77
CA GLN A 229 4.33 4.81 0.44
C GLN A 229 2.86 5.17 0.37
N GLY A 230 2.56 6.46 0.41
CA GLY A 230 1.21 6.98 0.29
C GLY A 230 1.16 8.45 -0.07
N SER A 231 -0.03 9.01 -0.01
CA SER A 231 -0.26 10.42 -0.24
C SER A 231 -1.36 10.95 0.66
N MET A 232 -1.32 12.25 0.92
CA MET A 232 -2.36 13.00 1.60
C MET A 232 -2.87 14.07 0.64
N THR A 233 -4.17 14.12 0.41
CA THR A 233 -4.83 15.16 -0.36
C THR A 233 -5.77 15.95 0.55
N LEU A 234 -5.67 17.28 0.51
CA LEU A 234 -6.54 18.21 1.20
C LEU A 234 -7.57 18.77 0.22
N LEU A 235 -8.84 18.62 0.55
CA LEU A 235 -9.98 19.13 -0.20
C LEU A 235 -10.91 19.95 0.72
N ILE A 236 -11.70 20.83 0.11
CA ILE A 236 -12.82 21.50 0.76
C ILE A 236 -14.09 21.18 0.01
N LYS A 237 -15.17 20.87 0.72
CA LYS A 237 -16.50 20.84 0.13
C LYS A 237 -17.10 22.25 0.14
N SER A 238 -17.17 22.89 -1.03
CA SER A 238 -17.48 24.32 -1.17
C SER A 238 -18.84 24.72 -0.59
N GLU A 239 -19.84 23.85 -0.64
CA GLU A 239 -21.20 24.14 -0.14
C GLU A 239 -21.32 24.14 1.38
N THR A 240 -20.44 23.41 2.07
CA THR A 240 -20.56 23.15 3.52
C THR A 240 -19.33 23.56 4.30
N ASP A 241 -18.33 24.13 3.64
CA ASP A 241 -17.01 24.45 4.19
C ASP A 241 -16.39 23.26 4.96
N GLU A 242 -16.66 22.04 4.50
CA GLU A 242 -16.15 20.82 5.15
C GLU A 242 -14.72 20.56 4.69
N ILE A 243 -13.81 20.43 5.65
CA ILE A 243 -12.41 20.07 5.40
C ILE A 243 -12.30 18.56 5.31
N ILE A 244 -11.71 18.09 4.21
CA ILE A 244 -11.58 16.68 3.91
C ILE A 244 -10.10 16.36 3.66
N PHE A 245 -9.55 15.47 4.47
CA PHE A 245 -8.26 14.84 4.19
C PHE A 245 -8.49 13.46 3.63
N ILE A 246 -7.86 13.15 2.50
CA ILE A 246 -7.83 11.81 1.93
C ILE A 246 -6.39 11.32 2.04
N VAL A 247 -6.17 10.29 2.85
CA VAL A 247 -4.87 9.65 3.02
C VAL A 247 -4.93 8.28 2.36
N ASN A 248 -4.13 8.08 1.32
CA ASN A 248 -4.04 6.83 0.58
C ASN A 248 -2.70 6.16 0.87
N ASP A 249 -2.70 4.84 0.95
CA ASP A 249 -1.51 4.04 1.11
C ASP A 249 -1.47 2.84 0.16
N HIS A 250 -0.26 2.37 -0.12
CA HIS A 250 0.00 1.11 -0.81
C HIS A 250 0.54 0.08 0.20
N GLY A 251 -0.31 -0.31 1.14
CA GLY A 251 -0.05 -1.35 2.14
C GLY A 251 -0.92 -2.59 1.96
N PRO A 252 -0.83 -3.58 2.86
CA PRO A 252 -1.58 -4.84 2.79
C PRO A 252 -3.08 -4.70 3.12
N GLY A 253 -3.58 -3.47 3.30
CA GLY A 253 -4.92 -3.22 3.79
C GLY A 253 -5.10 -3.48 5.28
N PHE A 254 -6.34 -3.29 5.75
CA PHE A 254 -6.75 -3.60 7.12
C PHE A 254 -7.47 -4.95 7.17
N ASN A 255 -7.11 -5.78 8.14
CA ASN A 255 -7.87 -6.99 8.45
C ASN A 255 -9.23 -6.60 9.07
N LEU A 256 -10.33 -6.86 8.36
CA LEU A 256 -11.69 -6.57 8.85
C LEU A 256 -12.02 -7.23 10.19
N GLU A 257 -11.53 -8.43 10.45
CA GLU A 257 -11.81 -9.14 11.71
C GLU A 257 -11.14 -8.45 12.91
N ALA A 258 -10.02 -7.76 12.69
CA ALA A 258 -9.30 -7.03 13.72
C ALA A 258 -9.79 -5.58 13.89
N LEU A 259 -10.50 -5.02 12.90
CA LEU A 259 -10.96 -3.63 12.91
C LEU A 259 -11.90 -3.27 14.07
N PRO A 260 -12.89 -4.09 14.47
CA PRO A 260 -13.70 -3.80 15.65
C PRO A 260 -12.88 -3.60 16.91
N ASN A 261 -11.84 -4.41 17.10
CA ASN A 261 -10.99 -4.29 18.27
C ASN A 261 -10.17 -3.00 18.23
N SER A 262 -9.59 -2.63 17.08
CA SER A 262 -8.81 -1.39 16.97
C SER A 262 -9.64 -0.11 17.06
N ILE A 263 -10.94 -0.19 16.76
CA ILE A 263 -11.87 0.95 16.79
C ILE A 263 -12.54 1.08 18.16
N LEU A 264 -12.99 -0.02 18.76
CA LEU A 264 -13.89 -0.02 19.92
C LEU A 264 -13.18 -0.27 21.25
N LEU A 265 -12.04 -0.96 21.25
CA LEU A 265 -11.28 -1.24 22.46
C LEU A 265 -10.15 -0.20 22.61
N ALA A 266 -10.34 0.72 23.54
CA ALA A 266 -9.31 1.70 23.88
C ALA A 266 -8.02 0.96 24.35
N GLY A 267 -6.93 1.12 23.60
CA GLY A 267 -5.64 0.50 23.93
C GLY A 267 -5.36 -0.83 23.25
N PHE A 268 -6.24 -1.32 22.36
CA PHE A 268 -5.95 -2.50 21.54
C PHE A 268 -4.92 -2.15 20.45
N SER A 269 -3.70 -2.68 20.60
CA SER A 269 -2.57 -2.47 19.68
C SER A 269 -2.07 -3.77 19.07
N SER A 270 -1.71 -3.73 17.79
CA SER A 270 -0.89 -4.75 17.14
C SER A 270 0.60 -4.57 17.45
N LYS A 271 1.04 -4.73 18.71
CA LYS A 271 2.45 -4.82 19.20
C LYS A 271 3.51 -3.79 18.70
N LYS A 272 3.22 -2.83 17.81
CA LYS A 272 4.18 -1.87 17.22
C LYS A 272 3.65 -0.45 16.98
N SER A 273 2.36 -0.17 17.16
CA SER A 273 1.80 1.18 17.16
C SER A 273 1.14 1.49 18.51
N LEU A 274 1.13 2.73 18.96
CA LEU A 274 0.25 3.13 20.06
C LEU A 274 -1.18 2.82 19.57
N GLY A 275 -1.85 1.81 20.16
CA GLY A 275 -3.14 1.23 19.72
C GLY A 275 -4.34 2.16 19.88
N HIS A 276 -4.19 3.38 19.38
CA HIS A 276 -5.07 4.52 19.58
C HIS A 276 -5.32 5.30 18.29
N GLY A 277 -4.66 4.97 17.16
CA GLY A 277 -4.74 5.78 15.93
C GLY A 277 -6.18 6.02 15.46
N PHE A 278 -6.98 4.95 15.28
CA PHE A 278 -8.40 5.11 14.94
C PHE A 278 -9.22 5.72 16.08
N THR A 279 -8.90 5.42 17.33
CA THR A 279 -9.58 6.04 18.48
C THR A 279 -9.42 7.57 18.46
N PHE A 280 -8.23 8.09 18.20
CA PHE A 280 -7.99 9.53 18.10
C PHE A 280 -8.67 10.13 16.88
N MET A 281 -8.54 9.49 15.71
CA MET A 281 -9.23 9.94 14.49
C MET A 281 -10.75 10.04 14.71
N ILE A 282 -11.38 9.04 15.34
CA ILE A 282 -12.82 9.01 15.62
C ILE A 282 -13.22 10.05 16.68
N LYS A 283 -12.38 10.26 17.70
CA LYS A 283 -12.66 11.28 18.73
C LYS A 283 -12.63 12.70 18.16
N LEU A 284 -11.67 12.98 17.27
CA LEU A 284 -11.37 14.33 16.79
C LEU A 284 -12.13 14.69 15.51
N ALA A 285 -12.35 13.74 14.61
CA ALA A 285 -13.07 13.98 13.36
C ALA A 285 -14.59 13.96 13.55
N ASN A 286 -15.30 14.66 12.68
CA ASN A 286 -16.75 14.51 12.57
C ASN A 286 -17.09 13.16 11.94
N GLN A 287 -16.29 12.72 10.97
CA GLN A 287 -16.39 11.39 10.40
C GLN A 287 -15.03 10.89 9.89
N VAL A 288 -14.78 9.60 10.10
CA VAL A 288 -13.69 8.82 9.54
C VAL A 288 -14.30 7.80 8.59
N GLN A 289 -13.84 7.77 7.35
CA GLN A 289 -14.22 6.74 6.39
C GLN A 289 -13.01 5.90 6.03
N LEU A 290 -13.20 4.61 5.84
CA LEU A 290 -12.15 3.68 5.45
C LEU A 290 -12.62 2.86 4.25
N TYR A 291 -11.87 2.96 3.16
CA TYR A 291 -11.85 1.98 2.08
C TYR A 291 -10.55 1.18 2.21
N THR A 292 -10.61 -0.13 2.08
CA THR A 292 -9.41 -0.96 2.23
C THR A 292 -9.50 -2.20 1.37
N THR A 293 -8.35 -2.60 0.83
CA THR A 293 -8.17 -3.77 -0.02
C THR A 293 -6.80 -4.39 0.29
N PRO A 294 -6.51 -5.61 -0.18
CA PRO A 294 -5.19 -6.21 -0.01
C PRO A 294 -4.02 -5.42 -0.63
N ILE A 295 -4.28 -4.42 -1.49
CA ILE A 295 -3.26 -3.63 -2.19
C ILE A 295 -3.15 -2.17 -1.69
N GLY A 296 -3.97 -1.79 -0.71
CA GLY A 296 -3.91 -0.45 -0.14
C GLY A 296 -5.18 -0.05 0.59
N SER A 297 -5.09 1.06 1.32
CA SER A 297 -6.22 1.66 2.00
C SER A 297 -6.33 3.16 1.72
N THR A 298 -7.53 3.67 1.91
CA THR A 298 -7.87 5.08 1.85
C THR A 298 -8.61 5.45 3.14
N VAL A 299 -8.00 6.30 3.96
CA VAL A 299 -8.61 6.91 5.14
C VAL A 299 -9.06 8.32 4.78
N ILE A 300 -10.34 8.61 5.01
CA ILE A 300 -10.92 9.94 4.76
C ILE A 300 -11.34 10.54 6.09
N LEU A 301 -10.74 11.67 6.44
CA LEU A 301 -11.09 12.44 7.64
C LEU A 301 -11.90 13.65 7.23
N LYS A 302 -13.09 13.79 7.83
CA LYS A 302 -14.00 14.91 7.57
C LYS A 302 -14.17 15.75 8.82
N PHE A 303 -14.02 17.06 8.64
CA PHE A 303 -14.17 18.05 9.69
C PHE A 303 -15.14 19.13 9.23
N LYS A 304 -16.21 19.32 10.00
CA LYS A 304 -17.13 20.43 9.82
C LYS A 304 -16.51 21.67 10.41
N THR A 305 -16.54 22.76 9.67
CA THR A 305 -16.26 24.08 10.23
C THR A 305 -17.56 24.58 10.83
N ASN A 306 -17.58 24.84 12.14
CA ASN A 306 -18.72 25.50 12.78
C ASN A 306 -18.61 27.02 12.68
N GLU A 307 -17.66 27.53 11.90
CA GLU A 307 -17.41 28.95 11.68
C GLU A 307 -17.41 29.20 10.17
N PRO A 308 -18.31 30.05 9.64
CA PRO A 308 -18.23 30.45 8.24
C PRO A 308 -16.95 31.27 8.05
N THR A 309 -16.01 30.75 7.26
CA THR A 309 -14.85 31.55 6.80
C THR A 309 -14.83 31.54 5.28
N ILE A 310 -15.43 32.57 4.68
CA ILE A 310 -15.05 33.03 3.35
C ILE A 310 -14.87 34.54 3.44
N PRO A 311 -13.69 35.05 3.07
CA PRO A 311 -13.64 35.88 1.88
C PRO A 311 -12.89 35.16 0.76
N SER A 312 -13.45 35.25 -0.44
CA SER A 312 -12.99 34.69 -1.71
C SER A 312 -11.47 34.68 -1.89
N LEU A 313 -10.88 33.50 -2.11
CA LEU A 313 -9.57 33.38 -2.75
C LEU A 313 -9.72 33.67 -4.25
N PRO A 314 -8.96 34.60 -4.85
CA PRO A 314 -8.89 34.73 -6.29
C PRO A 314 -7.94 33.66 -6.83
N PHE A 315 -8.47 32.53 -7.29
CA PHE A 315 -7.66 31.61 -8.08
C PHE A 315 -7.52 32.19 -9.49
N ALA A 316 -6.31 32.71 -9.76
CA ALA A 316 -5.90 33.15 -11.09
C ALA A 316 -6.11 32.01 -12.10
N GLU A 317 -6.93 32.28 -13.11
CA GLU A 317 -6.95 31.50 -14.34
C GLU A 317 -5.52 31.45 -14.89
N LYS A 318 -4.97 30.23 -14.95
CA LYS A 318 -3.74 29.96 -15.66
C LYS A 318 -4.04 30.17 -17.14
N LYS A 319 -3.73 31.37 -17.67
CA LYS A 319 -3.69 31.64 -19.11
C LYS A 319 -2.89 30.53 -19.79
N ARG A 320 -3.58 29.69 -20.58
CA ARG A 320 -2.92 28.95 -21.65
C ARG A 320 -2.54 29.98 -22.71
N GLY A 321 -1.26 30.30 -22.77
CA GLY A 321 -0.68 30.95 -23.93
C GLY A 321 -0.47 29.93 -25.04
N SER A 322 -1.01 30.25 -26.22
CA SER A 322 -0.53 29.83 -27.55
C SER A 322 -1.35 30.68 -28.53
N HIS A 323 -0.81 31.82 -28.99
CA HIS A 323 -0.19 31.96 -30.32
C HIS A 323 -1.11 31.50 -31.46
N ASP A 324 -1.70 32.48 -32.15
CA ASP A 324 -1.87 32.62 -33.61
C ASP A 324 -3.07 33.55 -33.85
N GLY A 325 -3.06 34.55 -34.71
CA GLY A 325 -2.06 35.04 -35.63
C GLY A 325 -2.46 36.45 -36.07
N LEU A 326 -1.48 37.15 -36.62
CA LEU A 326 -1.63 38.41 -37.34
C LEU A 326 -2.64 38.26 -38.49
N ILE A 327 -3.61 39.16 -38.57
CA ILE A 327 -4.15 39.63 -39.86
C ILE A 327 -4.32 41.16 -39.76
N HIS A 328 -3.45 41.87 -40.50
CA HIS A 328 -3.67 43.23 -40.96
C HIS A 328 -4.72 43.22 -42.09
N GLY A 329 -5.70 44.11 -42.02
CA GLY A 329 -6.04 45.02 -43.12
C GLY A 329 -5.88 46.43 -42.53
N ASP A 330 -5.24 47.38 -43.17
CA ASP A 330 -5.23 47.70 -44.61
C ASP A 330 -4.12 47.09 -45.48
#